data_AF-A0A530LAI1-F1
#
_entry.id   AF-A0A530LAI1-F1
#
_cell.length_a   1.000
_cell.length_b   1.000
_cell.length_c   1.000
_cell.angle_alpha   90.00
_cell.angle_beta   90.00
_cell.angle_gamma   90.00
#
_symmetry.space_group_name_H-M   'P 1'
#
loop_
_entity.id
_entity.type
_entity.pdbx_description
1 polymer ?
#
loop_
_entity_poly.entity_id
_entity_poly.type
_entity_poly.pdbx_seq_one_letter_code
_entity_poly.pdbx_strand_id
1 'polypeptide(L)'
;MRFYRAFSSGAPDELSLDAALVTAPSGERFFSISACYIGPLDEGQQIIQPLREYGTPVERRIAPVPYLQIQSAGDSLFPRGRRYYWKAQFMREITDQAIDTMLAAYMTAPSESLLVLQQVGGAISRVPMDGTPYANRDALYDCFPISIWDNPSDDETHVRWARDLWDAMR
;
A
#
# COMPACT_ATOMS: atom_id res chain seq x y z
N MET A 1 -6.42 0.28 -9.70
CA MET A 1 -6.95 0.64 -8.37
C MET A 1 -8.39 0.18 -8.12
N ARG A 2 -9.36 0.38 -9.03
CA ARG A 2 -10.76 -0.08 -8.83
C ARG A 2 -10.89 -1.59 -8.53
N PHE A 3 -10.14 -2.43 -9.26
CA PHE A 3 -10.09 -3.87 -8.98
C PHE A 3 -9.52 -4.16 -7.59
N TYR A 4 -8.41 -3.53 -7.20
CA TYR A 4 -7.84 -3.69 -5.87
C TYR A 4 -8.86 -3.38 -4.77
N ARG A 5 -9.59 -2.25 -4.88
CA ARG A 5 -10.67 -1.90 -3.96
C ARG A 5 -11.72 -3.02 -3.87
N ALA A 6 -12.25 -3.46 -5.02
CA ALA A 6 -13.29 -4.48 -5.04
C ALA A 6 -12.80 -5.82 -4.49
N PHE A 7 -11.59 -6.24 -4.87
CA PHE A 7 -11.00 -7.50 -4.44
C PHE A 7 -10.67 -7.50 -2.94
N SER A 8 -10.04 -6.43 -2.43
CA SER A 8 -9.71 -6.31 -1.00
C SER A 8 -10.94 -6.23 -0.11
N SER A 9 -12.02 -5.57 -0.55
CA SER A 9 -13.26 -5.47 0.24
C SER A 9 -13.97 -6.81 0.50
N GLY A 10 -13.72 -7.82 -0.35
CA GLY A 10 -14.28 -9.17 -0.21
C GLY A 10 -13.27 -10.20 0.28
N ALA A 11 -12.05 -9.77 0.66
CA ALA A 11 -11.01 -10.68 1.09
C ALA A 11 -11.34 -11.30 2.46
N PRO A 12 -11.09 -12.62 2.65
CA PRO A 12 -11.21 -13.25 3.97
C PRO A 12 -10.08 -12.79 4.90
N ASP A 13 -10.21 -13.03 6.21
CA ASP A 13 -9.22 -12.59 7.21
C ASP A 13 -7.82 -13.17 6.96
N GLU A 14 -7.74 -14.35 6.34
CA GLU A 14 -6.50 -15.03 5.99
C GLU A 14 -5.75 -14.34 4.85
N LEU A 15 -6.39 -13.48 4.05
CA LEU A 15 -5.78 -12.75 2.94
C LEU A 15 -5.57 -11.27 3.28
N SER A 16 -4.31 -10.86 3.36
CA SER A 16 -3.90 -9.45 3.44
C SER A 16 -3.45 -8.93 2.07
N LEU A 17 -3.92 -7.73 1.69
CA LEU A 17 -3.59 -7.10 0.41
C LEU A 17 -3.14 -5.65 0.57
N ASP A 18 -1.90 -5.37 0.22
CA ASP A 18 -1.43 -3.99 0.09
C ASP A 18 -1.38 -3.59 -1.38
N ALA A 19 -1.51 -2.30 -1.65
CA ALA A 19 -1.26 -1.75 -2.97
C ALA A 19 -0.32 -0.56 -2.89
N ALA A 20 0.46 -0.34 -3.93
CA ALA A 20 1.35 0.81 -3.98
C ALA A 20 1.46 1.38 -5.40
N LEU A 21 1.49 2.70 -5.50
CA LEU A 21 2.10 3.36 -6.66
C LEU A 21 3.59 3.50 -6.38
N VAL A 22 4.41 3.02 -7.32
CA VAL A 22 5.86 2.97 -7.21
C VAL A 22 6.50 3.50 -8.49
N THR A 23 7.69 4.10 -8.36
CA THR A 23 8.50 4.56 -9.50
C THR A 23 9.76 3.70 -9.53
N ALA A 24 10.01 2.99 -10.62
CA ALA A 24 11.23 2.23 -10.78
C ALA A 24 12.45 3.15 -10.94
N PRO A 25 13.69 2.67 -10.70
CA PRO A 25 14.89 3.46 -10.94
C PRO A 25 15.04 4.00 -12.36
N SER A 26 14.44 3.32 -13.34
CA SER A 26 14.39 3.73 -14.76
C SER A 26 13.34 4.80 -15.06
N GLY A 27 12.49 5.16 -14.09
CA GLY A 27 11.50 6.24 -14.17
C GLY A 27 10.07 5.80 -14.50
N GLU A 28 9.87 4.55 -14.93
CA GLU A 28 8.53 4.01 -15.15
C GLU A 28 7.76 3.90 -13.84
N ARG A 29 6.46 4.20 -13.91
CA ARG A 29 5.56 4.13 -12.75
C ARG A 29 4.65 2.91 -12.85
N PHE A 30 4.50 2.22 -11.74
CA PHE A 30 3.75 0.99 -11.64
C PHE A 30 2.71 1.09 -10.52
N PHE A 31 1.59 0.40 -10.72
CA PHE A 31 0.66 0.08 -9.65
C PHE A 31 0.89 -1.38 -9.25
N SER A 32 1.40 -1.60 -8.05
CA SER A 32 1.68 -2.91 -7.48
C SER A 32 0.56 -3.33 -6.54
N ILE A 33 0.27 -4.63 -6.49
CA ILE A 33 -0.56 -5.26 -5.47
C ILE A 33 0.27 -6.38 -4.85
N SER A 34 0.46 -6.31 -3.54
CA SER A 34 1.10 -7.35 -2.73
C SER A 34 0.02 -8.15 -2.03
N ALA A 35 0.17 -9.47 -1.96
CA ALA A 35 -0.78 -10.36 -1.32
C ALA A 35 -0.05 -11.32 -0.39
N CYS A 36 -0.59 -11.52 0.81
CA CYS A 36 -0.15 -12.52 1.76
C CYS A 36 -1.35 -13.34 2.21
N TYR A 37 -1.32 -14.65 1.96
CA TYR A 37 -2.33 -15.58 2.44
C TYR A 37 -1.75 -16.44 3.57
N ILE A 38 -2.44 -16.50 4.70
CA ILE A 38 -2.04 -17.26 5.89
C ILE A 38 -3.02 -18.43 6.08
N GLY A 39 -2.69 -19.58 5.50
CA GLY A 39 -3.52 -20.78 5.60
C GLY A 39 -3.07 -21.92 4.67
N PRO A 40 -3.93 -22.92 4.44
CA PRO A 40 -3.69 -24.02 3.51
C PRO A 40 -3.43 -23.56 2.06
N LEU A 41 -2.43 -24.14 1.40
CA LEU A 41 -1.99 -23.66 0.09
C LEU A 41 -3.04 -23.80 -1.02
N ASP A 42 -3.86 -24.83 -0.98
CA ASP A 42 -4.93 -25.11 -1.92
C ASP A 42 -6.06 -24.08 -1.82
N GLU A 43 -6.51 -23.76 -0.61
CA GLU A 43 -7.47 -22.68 -0.35
C GLU A 43 -6.91 -21.33 -0.80
N GLY A 44 -5.65 -21.04 -0.42
CA GLY A 44 -4.97 -19.81 -0.81
C GLY A 44 -4.89 -19.65 -2.33
N GLN A 45 -4.61 -20.73 -3.07
CA GLN A 45 -4.58 -20.71 -4.53
C GLN A 45 -5.92 -20.32 -5.16
N GLN A 46 -7.03 -20.83 -4.62
CA GLN A 46 -8.37 -20.47 -5.09
C GLN A 46 -8.70 -19.01 -4.78
N ILE A 47 -8.39 -18.57 -3.55
CA ILE A 47 -8.66 -17.20 -3.08
C ILE A 47 -7.88 -16.16 -3.89
N ILE A 48 -6.61 -16.41 -4.22
CA ILE A 48 -5.79 -15.47 -5.01
C ILE A 48 -6.04 -15.55 -6.53
N GLN A 49 -6.79 -16.56 -7.01
CA GLN A 49 -6.97 -16.79 -8.44
C GLN A 49 -7.51 -15.57 -9.19
N PRO A 50 -8.50 -14.81 -8.70
CA PRO A 50 -8.93 -13.59 -9.36
C PRO A 50 -7.80 -12.56 -9.53
N LEU A 51 -6.92 -12.41 -8.53
CA LEU A 51 -5.74 -11.54 -8.63
C LEU A 51 -4.73 -12.09 -9.66
N ARG A 52 -4.65 -13.42 -9.83
CA ARG A 52 -3.84 -14.09 -10.86
C ARG A 52 -4.44 -14.04 -12.27
N GLU A 53 -5.70 -13.72 -12.43
CA GLU A 53 -6.33 -13.65 -13.76
C GLU A 53 -6.61 -12.21 -14.19
N TYR A 54 -6.52 -11.27 -13.24
CA TYR A 54 -6.77 -9.87 -13.52
C TYR A 54 -5.69 -9.22 -14.38
N GLY A 55 -6.10 -8.74 -15.56
CA GLY A 55 -5.29 -7.94 -16.47
C GLY A 55 -4.05 -8.65 -17.03
N THR A 56 -3.10 -7.85 -17.52
CA THR A 56 -1.82 -8.33 -18.05
C THR A 56 -0.70 -7.61 -17.30
N PRO A 57 -0.30 -8.11 -16.11
CA PRO A 57 0.72 -7.43 -15.32
C PRO A 57 2.08 -7.53 -16.01
N VAL A 58 2.89 -6.48 -15.87
CA VAL A 58 4.30 -6.48 -16.32
C VAL A 58 5.09 -7.57 -15.60
N GLU A 59 4.74 -7.82 -14.34
CA GLU A 59 5.33 -8.86 -13.52
C GLU A 59 4.29 -9.45 -12.55
N ARG A 60 4.33 -10.77 -12.35
CA ARG A 60 3.56 -11.46 -11.31
C ARG A 60 4.45 -12.45 -10.57
N ARG A 61 4.64 -12.20 -9.28
CA ARG A 61 5.38 -13.08 -8.37
C ARG A 61 4.51 -13.41 -7.16
N ILE A 62 3.71 -14.46 -7.24
CA ILE A 62 2.96 -15.00 -6.10
C ILE A 62 3.27 -16.49 -5.99
N ALA A 63 3.97 -16.86 -4.92
CA ALA A 63 4.41 -18.21 -4.65
C ALA A 63 4.37 -18.50 -3.14
N PRO A 64 4.27 -19.78 -2.73
CA PRO A 64 4.52 -20.17 -1.35
C PRO A 64 5.95 -19.80 -0.94
N VAL A 65 6.09 -19.07 0.16
CA VAL A 65 7.39 -18.66 0.72
C VAL A 65 7.35 -18.75 2.25
N PRO A 66 8.50 -18.93 2.91
CA PRO A 66 8.57 -18.79 4.37
C PRO A 66 8.11 -17.41 4.82
N TYR A 67 7.40 -17.34 5.95
CA TYR A 67 6.90 -16.07 6.49
C TYR A 67 8.02 -15.03 6.71
N LEU A 68 9.21 -15.48 7.14
CA LEU A 68 10.37 -14.60 7.31
C LEU A 68 10.75 -13.88 6.00
N GLN A 69 10.64 -14.55 4.85
CA GLN A 69 10.96 -13.95 3.57
C GLN A 69 9.96 -12.83 3.21
N ILE A 70 8.71 -12.95 3.63
CA ILE A 70 7.69 -11.89 3.49
C ILE A 70 8.09 -10.71 4.37
N GLN A 71 8.40 -10.98 5.64
CA GLN A 71 8.76 -9.94 6.62
C GLN A 71 10.05 -9.19 6.25
N SER A 72 11.03 -9.83 5.61
CA SER A 72 12.29 -9.20 5.22
C SER A 72 12.28 -8.64 3.78
N ALA A 73 11.18 -8.77 3.04
CA ALA A 73 11.13 -8.36 1.63
C ALA A 73 11.32 -6.84 1.43
N GLY A 74 10.94 -6.04 2.43
CA GLY A 74 11.03 -4.58 2.41
C GLY A 74 12.35 -4.00 2.94
N ASP A 75 13.25 -4.81 3.52
CA ASP A 75 14.44 -4.31 4.23
C ASP A 75 15.36 -3.48 3.32
N SER A 76 15.47 -3.87 2.04
CA SER A 76 16.29 -3.17 1.05
C SER A 76 15.67 -1.87 0.53
N LEU A 77 14.37 -1.65 0.73
CA LEU A 77 13.68 -0.44 0.27
C LEU A 77 14.02 0.78 1.16
N PHE A 78 14.34 0.55 2.43
CA PHE A 78 14.58 1.60 3.42
C PHE A 78 15.98 1.49 4.06
N PRO A 79 17.07 1.55 3.28
CA PRO A 79 18.41 1.45 3.83
C PRO A 79 18.75 2.65 4.73
N ARG A 80 19.51 2.40 5.79
CA ARG A 80 19.97 3.46 6.69
C ARG A 80 20.80 4.51 5.92
N GLY A 81 20.57 5.79 6.23
CA GLY A 81 21.41 6.89 5.76
C GLY A 81 20.76 7.79 4.70
N ARG A 82 19.60 7.41 4.17
CA ARG A 82 18.80 8.27 3.30
C ARG A 82 17.87 9.17 4.11
N ARG A 83 17.19 10.08 3.42
CA ARG A 83 16.23 11.02 3.97
C ARG A 83 14.83 10.52 3.65
N TYR A 84 13.95 10.57 4.64
CA TYR A 84 12.61 10.01 4.58
C TYR A 84 11.61 11.00 5.15
N TYR A 85 10.47 11.15 4.48
CA TYR A 85 9.32 11.86 5.01
C TYR A 85 8.05 11.12 4.64
N TRP A 86 7.20 10.92 5.64
CA TRP A 86 5.94 10.19 5.48
C TRP A 86 4.79 10.93 6.16
N LYS A 87 3.62 10.76 5.58
CA LYS A 87 2.33 11.12 6.15
C LYS A 87 1.45 9.90 6.05
N ALA A 88 0.48 9.76 6.95
CA ALA A 88 -0.42 8.60 6.96
C ALA A 88 -1.82 9.04 7.37
N GLN A 89 -2.81 8.30 6.89
CA GLN A 89 -4.20 8.50 7.26
C GLN A 89 -5.04 7.26 7.00
N PHE A 90 -5.91 6.97 7.96
CA PHE A 90 -6.89 5.92 7.82
C PHE A 90 -8.04 6.34 6.89
N MET A 91 -8.44 5.42 6.03
CA MET A 91 -9.56 5.56 5.10
C MET A 91 -10.57 4.44 5.35
N ARG A 92 -11.86 4.80 5.37
CA ARG A 92 -12.97 3.84 5.49
C ARG A 92 -13.45 3.32 4.15
N GLU A 93 -13.11 4.02 3.08
CA GLU A 93 -13.45 3.66 1.71
C GLU A 93 -12.41 4.23 0.74
N ILE A 94 -12.33 3.63 -0.45
CA ILE A 94 -11.58 4.19 -1.58
C ILE A 94 -12.60 4.60 -2.63
N THR A 95 -12.94 5.88 -2.71
CA THR A 95 -13.88 6.37 -3.75
C THR A 95 -13.20 6.44 -5.11
N ASP A 96 -13.99 6.59 -6.18
CA ASP A 96 -13.43 6.82 -7.52
C ASP A 96 -12.66 8.16 -7.58
N GLN A 97 -13.15 9.19 -6.88
CA GLN A 97 -12.44 10.47 -6.74
C GLN A 97 -11.11 10.33 -6.01
N ALA A 98 -11.05 9.51 -4.95
CA ALA A 98 -9.82 9.21 -4.23
C ALA A 98 -8.80 8.52 -5.14
N ILE A 99 -9.24 7.57 -5.97
CA ILE A 99 -8.39 6.93 -6.99
C ILE A 99 -7.81 7.96 -7.95
N ASP A 100 -8.65 8.81 -8.52
CA ASP A 100 -8.20 9.81 -9.50
C ASP A 100 -7.22 10.82 -8.86
N THR A 101 -7.48 11.22 -7.60
CA THR A 101 -6.61 12.12 -6.83
C THR A 101 -5.25 11.49 -6.55
N MET A 102 -5.22 10.24 -6.08
CA MET A 102 -3.98 9.51 -5.84
C MET A 102 -3.15 9.34 -7.11
N LEU A 103 -3.79 8.99 -8.23
CA LEU A 103 -3.11 8.84 -9.53
C LEU A 103 -2.55 10.17 -10.02
N ALA A 104 -3.34 11.25 -9.95
CA ALA A 104 -2.90 12.58 -10.38
C ALA A 104 -1.73 13.09 -9.53
N ALA A 105 -1.82 12.98 -8.21
CA ALA A 105 -0.75 13.41 -7.30
C ALA A 105 0.54 12.60 -7.47
N TYR A 106 0.42 11.30 -7.76
CA TYR A 106 1.58 10.44 -7.98
C TYR A 106 2.27 10.72 -9.34
N MET A 107 1.55 11.31 -10.32
CA MET A 107 2.17 11.71 -11.59
C MET A 107 3.20 12.83 -11.45
N THR A 108 3.20 13.55 -10.34
CA THR A 108 4.21 14.57 -10.01
C THR A 108 5.08 14.15 -8.82
N ALA A 109 5.04 12.88 -8.43
CA ALA A 109 5.87 12.37 -7.35
C ALA A 109 7.36 12.53 -7.67
N PRO A 110 8.16 13.04 -6.73
CA PRO A 110 9.62 12.96 -6.82
C PRO A 110 10.09 11.52 -6.99
N SER A 111 11.26 11.34 -7.60
CA SER A 111 11.87 10.01 -7.79
C SER A 111 11.90 9.21 -6.49
N GLU A 112 11.74 7.90 -6.59
CA GLU A 112 11.79 6.95 -5.45
C GLU A 112 10.72 7.14 -4.37
N SER A 113 9.76 8.05 -4.56
CA SER A 113 8.60 8.16 -3.67
C SER A 113 7.64 6.97 -3.86
N LEU A 114 6.88 6.65 -2.81
CA LEU A 114 5.85 5.61 -2.78
C LEU A 114 4.53 6.23 -2.35
N LEU A 115 3.42 5.73 -2.88
CA LEU A 115 2.11 5.92 -2.27
C LEU A 115 1.53 4.56 -1.95
N VAL A 116 1.36 4.25 -0.67
CA VAL A 116 0.94 2.93 -0.21
C VAL A 116 -0.48 3.00 0.32
N LEU A 117 -1.25 1.97 -0.02
CA LEU A 117 -2.54 1.61 0.56
C LEU A 117 -2.34 0.29 1.29
N GLN A 118 -2.19 0.35 2.59
CA GLN A 118 -2.12 -0.84 3.43
C GLN A 118 -3.53 -1.26 3.81
N GLN A 119 -3.91 -2.51 3.58
CA GLN A 119 -5.20 -3.00 4.04
C GLN A 119 -5.18 -3.21 5.56
N VAL A 120 -6.23 -2.74 6.22
CA VAL A 120 -6.51 -2.99 7.63
C VAL A 120 -7.94 -3.54 7.77
N GLY A 121 -8.49 -3.55 9.00
CA GLY A 121 -9.80 -4.13 9.28
C GLY A 121 -9.68 -5.58 9.75
N GLY A 122 -10.60 -6.44 9.30
CA GLY A 122 -10.64 -7.86 9.72
C GLY A 122 -10.63 -8.03 11.23
N ALA A 123 -9.64 -8.75 11.76
CA ALA A 123 -9.47 -8.92 13.21
C ALA A 123 -9.31 -7.60 13.99
N ILE A 124 -8.72 -6.55 13.39
CA ILE A 124 -8.50 -5.25 14.04
C ILE A 124 -9.83 -4.58 14.38
N SER A 125 -10.82 -4.69 13.49
CA SER A 125 -12.12 -4.01 13.60
C SER A 125 -13.10 -4.70 14.55
N ARG A 126 -12.86 -5.97 14.88
CA ARG A 126 -13.70 -6.74 15.82
C ARG A 126 -13.37 -6.49 17.29
N VAL A 127 -12.24 -5.85 17.59
CA VAL A 127 -11.91 -5.43 18.96
C VAL A 127 -12.74 -4.19 19.33
N PRO A 128 -13.39 -4.15 20.50
CA PRO A 128 -14.13 -2.97 20.96
C PRO A 128 -13.27 -1.70 20.94
N MET A 129 -13.88 -0.57 20.55
CA MET A 129 -13.18 0.72 20.43
C MET A 129 -12.58 1.21 21.75
N ASP A 130 -13.19 0.88 22.88
CA ASP A 130 -12.73 1.20 24.23
C ASP A 130 -11.84 0.11 24.85
N GLY A 131 -11.58 -0.99 24.12
CA GLY A 131 -10.77 -2.10 24.59
C GLY A 131 -9.27 -1.77 24.70
N THR A 132 -8.77 -0.82 23.91
CA THR A 132 -7.40 -0.30 23.99
C THR A 132 -7.32 1.17 23.52
N PRO A 133 -6.22 1.90 23.78
CA PRO A 133 -6.01 3.26 23.22
C PRO A 133 -5.83 3.33 21.69
N TYR A 134 -5.85 2.20 20.98
CA TYR A 134 -5.70 2.18 19.52
C TYR A 134 -7.02 2.60 18.85
N ALA A 135 -7.00 3.76 18.20
CA ALA A 135 -8.14 4.36 17.51
C ALA A 135 -8.26 3.91 16.04
N ASN A 136 -9.38 4.27 15.39
CA ASN A 136 -9.66 4.02 13.97
C ASN A 136 -9.75 2.53 13.57
N ARG A 137 -10.25 1.67 14.48
CA ARG A 137 -10.42 0.23 14.19
C ARG A 137 -11.42 -0.04 13.06
N ASP A 138 -12.29 0.93 12.75
CA ASP A 138 -13.27 0.88 11.68
C ASP A 138 -12.71 1.28 10.30
N ALA A 139 -11.42 1.63 10.22
CA ALA A 139 -10.74 1.85 8.95
C ALA A 139 -10.61 0.55 8.14
N LEU A 140 -10.60 0.69 6.81
CA LEU A 140 -10.34 -0.41 5.89
C LEU A 140 -8.95 -0.31 5.24
N TYR A 141 -8.39 0.90 5.19
CA TYR A 141 -7.07 1.15 4.62
C TYR A 141 -6.30 2.18 5.45
N ASP A 142 -4.98 2.08 5.48
CA ASP A 142 -4.08 3.18 5.80
C ASP A 142 -3.42 3.65 4.50
N CYS A 143 -3.55 4.95 4.19
CA CYS A 143 -3.02 5.57 2.99
C CYS A 143 -1.86 6.48 3.37
N PHE A 144 -0.67 6.17 2.90
CA PHE A 144 0.52 6.92 3.26
C PHE A 144 1.45 7.19 2.07
N PRO A 145 1.64 8.48 1.68
CA PRO A 145 2.75 8.87 0.83
C PRO A 145 4.06 8.82 1.62
N ILE A 146 5.09 8.26 0.99
CA ILE A 146 6.46 8.22 1.48
C ILE A 146 7.34 8.86 0.42
N SER A 147 8.07 9.91 0.81
CA SER A 147 9.14 10.45 -0.02
C SER A 147 10.50 9.99 0.50
N ILE A 148 11.37 9.65 -0.44
CA ILE A 148 12.72 9.14 -0.18
C ILE A 148 13.68 9.94 -1.05
N TRP A 149 14.76 10.45 -0.47
CA TRP A 149 15.78 11.21 -1.21
C TRP A 149 17.12 11.23 -0.47
N ASP A 150 18.18 11.71 -1.12
CA ASP A 150 19.53 11.74 -0.55
C ASP A 150 20.07 13.15 -0.34
N ASN A 151 19.83 14.06 -1.29
CA ASN A 151 20.39 15.41 -1.25
C ASN A 151 19.56 16.35 -0.35
N PRO A 152 20.14 16.95 0.71
CA PRO A 152 19.41 17.86 1.59
C PRO A 152 18.79 19.08 0.90
N SER A 153 19.29 19.49 -0.28
CA SER A 153 18.66 20.60 -1.03
C SER A 153 17.25 20.27 -1.51
N ASP A 154 16.88 18.99 -1.56
CA ASP A 154 15.60 18.53 -2.10
C ASP A 154 14.53 18.34 -1.02
N ASP A 155 14.86 18.64 0.24
CA ASP A 155 13.98 18.48 1.41
C ASP A 155 12.61 19.11 1.18
N GLU A 156 12.59 20.37 0.72
CA GLU A 156 11.34 21.12 0.59
C GLU A 156 10.41 20.49 -0.46
N THR A 157 10.96 20.06 -1.59
CA THR A 157 10.21 19.41 -2.68
C THR A 157 9.56 18.12 -2.22
N HIS A 158 10.32 17.25 -1.54
CA HIS A 158 9.85 15.95 -1.08
C HIS A 158 8.83 16.08 0.05
N VAL A 159 9.13 16.92 1.05
CA VAL A 159 8.21 17.17 2.18
C VAL A 159 6.91 17.78 1.69
N ARG A 160 6.96 18.73 0.75
CA ARG A 160 5.77 19.38 0.20
C ARG A 160 4.89 18.38 -0.54
N TRP A 161 5.45 17.58 -1.45
CA TRP A 161 4.67 16.60 -2.20
C TRP A 161 3.89 15.64 -1.29
N ALA A 162 4.54 15.07 -0.27
CA ALA A 162 3.88 14.14 0.63
C ALA A 162 2.79 14.81 1.50
N ARG A 163 2.98 16.08 1.86
CA ARG A 163 1.95 16.86 2.58
C ARG A 163 0.77 17.20 1.69
N ASP A 164 1.02 17.69 0.49
CA ASP A 164 -0.02 18.09 -0.46
C ASP A 164 -0.90 16.89 -0.84
N LEU A 165 -0.29 15.71 -1.05
CA LEU A 165 -1.04 14.48 -1.30
C LEU A 165 -1.87 14.07 -0.08
N TRP A 166 -1.27 14.10 1.11
CA TRP A 166 -1.99 13.79 2.35
C TRP A 166 -3.18 14.73 2.58
N ASP A 167 -2.98 16.05 2.41
CA ASP A 167 -4.04 17.05 2.55
C ASP A 167 -5.15 16.86 1.50
N ALA A 168 -4.80 16.48 0.27
CA ALA A 168 -5.78 16.21 -0.80
C ALA A 168 -6.63 14.94 -0.57
N MET A 169 -6.15 14.03 0.29
CA MET A 169 -6.82 12.76 0.57
C MET A 169 -7.62 12.78 1.88
N ARG A 170 -7.52 13.84 2.67
CA ARG A 170 -8.11 13.96 4.01
C ARG A 170 -9.62 14.19 4.01
#